data_AF-A0A356TE84-F1
#
_entry.id   AF-A0A356TE84-F1
#
_cell.length_a   1.000
_cell.length_b   1.000
_cell.length_c   1.000
_cell.angle_alpha   90.00
_cell.angle_beta   90.00
_cell.angle_gamma   90.00
#
_symmetry.space_group_name_H-M   'P 1'
#
loop_
_entity.id
_entity.type
_entity.pdbx_description
1 polymer ?
#
loop_
_entity_poly.entity_id
_entity_poly.type
_entity_poly.pdbx_seq_one_letter_code
_entity_poly.pdbx_strand_id
1 'polypeptide(L)'
;MSEMGEKQKKELSRQWRAEQRAKARAAFPIPPDRLRAMFDMLDRELSIHGCDHTRRLTERWLEDNHLPVAAVFGWLDDQSGGFCDCEILANVEQQVQDALHGGLGQ
;
A
#
# COMPACT_ATOMS: atom_id res chain seq x y z
N MET A 1 -24.97 -24.55 23.80
CA MET A 1 -24.39 -24.79 22.46
C MET A 1 -24.25 -23.44 21.75
N SER A 2 -23.17 -22.68 21.96
CA SER A 2 -22.95 -21.39 21.23
C SER A 2 -21.48 -21.01 21.00
N GLU A 3 -20.52 -21.56 21.75
CA GLU A 3 -19.11 -21.11 21.73
C GLU A 3 -18.27 -21.62 20.53
N MET A 4 -18.73 -22.64 19.80
CA MET A 4 -17.98 -23.19 18.64
C MET A 4 -18.11 -22.33 17.36
N GLY A 5 -19.18 -21.54 17.23
CA GLY A 5 -19.41 -20.71 16.04
C GLY A 5 -18.49 -19.49 15.96
N GLU A 6 -18.09 -18.93 17.09
CA GLU A 6 -17.22 -17.73 17.14
C GLU A 6 -15.76 -18.06 16.86
N LYS A 7 -15.28 -19.20 17.37
CA LYS A 7 -13.90 -19.67 17.13
C LYS A 7 -13.67 -20.00 15.66
N GLN A 8 -14.60 -20.72 15.02
CA GLN A 8 -14.53 -20.99 13.57
C GLN A 8 -14.59 -19.70 12.74
N LYS A 9 -15.51 -18.77 13.04
CA LYS A 9 -15.57 -17.47 12.34
C LYS A 9 -14.25 -16.69 12.47
N LYS A 10 -13.61 -16.74 13.63
CA LYS A 10 -12.33 -16.06 13.89
C LYS A 10 -11.17 -16.70 13.12
N GLU A 11 -11.12 -18.02 13.04
CA GLU A 11 -10.09 -18.75 12.27
C GLU A 11 -10.27 -18.57 10.75
N LEU A 12 -11.49 -18.67 10.24
CA LEU A 12 -11.81 -18.37 8.84
C LEU A 12 -11.47 -16.92 8.47
N SER A 13 -11.78 -15.96 9.34
CA SER A 13 -11.42 -14.55 9.15
C SER A 13 -9.90 -14.33 9.13
N ARG A 14 -9.15 -15.03 9.99
CA ARG A 14 -7.68 -14.97 10.02
C ARG A 14 -7.06 -15.53 8.74
N GLN A 15 -7.53 -16.68 8.28
CA GLN A 15 -7.07 -17.31 7.05
C GLN A 15 -7.39 -16.43 5.83
N TRP A 16 -8.61 -15.90 5.76
CA TRP A 16 -9.00 -14.98 4.70
C TRP A 16 -8.11 -13.73 4.67
N ARG A 17 -7.88 -13.09 5.83
CA ARG A 17 -6.96 -11.94 5.92
C ARG A 17 -5.52 -12.31 5.53
N ALA A 18 -5.04 -13.49 5.90
CA ALA A 18 -3.71 -13.95 5.49
C ALA A 18 -3.59 -14.13 3.98
N GLU A 19 -4.62 -14.68 3.35
CA GLU A 19 -4.68 -14.83 1.90
C GLU A 19 -4.77 -13.48 1.18
N GLN A 20 -5.56 -12.54 1.71
CA GLN A 20 -5.60 -11.16 1.19
C GLN A 20 -4.23 -10.48 1.27
N ARG A 21 -3.50 -10.63 2.37
CA ARG A 21 -2.14 -10.10 2.50
C ARG A 21 -1.16 -10.75 1.52
N ALA A 22 -1.26 -12.06 1.32
CA ALA A 22 -0.41 -12.76 0.35
C ALA A 22 -0.68 -12.27 -1.08
N LYS A 23 -1.96 -12.07 -1.44
CA LYS A 23 -2.37 -11.48 -2.71
C LYS A 23 -1.89 -10.04 -2.86
N ALA A 24 -2.01 -9.21 -1.83
CA ALA A 24 -1.51 -7.84 -1.84
C ALA A 24 0.01 -7.79 -2.06
N ARG A 25 0.78 -8.62 -1.35
CA ARG A 25 2.23 -8.73 -1.56
C ARG A 25 2.60 -9.18 -2.97
N ALA A 26 1.83 -10.11 -3.54
CA ALA A 26 2.04 -10.59 -4.90
C ALA A 26 1.65 -9.55 -5.97
N ALA A 27 0.77 -8.60 -5.63
CA ALA A 27 0.35 -7.52 -6.51
C ALA A 27 1.35 -6.35 -6.55
N PHE A 28 2.38 -6.33 -5.70
CA PHE A 28 3.32 -5.21 -5.67
C PHE A 28 4.11 -5.10 -6.99
N PRO A 29 4.09 -3.93 -7.65
CA PRO A 29 4.75 -3.72 -8.94
C PRO A 29 6.28 -3.60 -8.80
N ILE A 30 6.75 -3.23 -7.61
CA ILE A 30 8.16 -3.03 -7.26
C ILE A 30 8.43 -3.62 -5.86
N PRO A 31 9.70 -3.84 -5.48
CA PRO A 31 10.04 -4.36 -4.16
C PRO A 31 9.48 -3.48 -3.02
N PRO A 32 9.08 -4.07 -1.89
CA PRO A 32 8.50 -3.32 -0.77
C PRO A 32 9.45 -2.28 -0.17
N ASP A 33 10.76 -2.52 -0.24
CA ASP A 33 11.79 -1.56 0.19
C ASP A 33 11.76 -0.29 -0.66
N ARG A 34 11.52 -0.44 -1.98
CA ARG A 34 11.35 0.68 -2.91
C ARG A 34 10.03 1.42 -2.67
N LEU A 35 8.93 0.70 -2.43
CA LEU A 35 7.67 1.33 -2.03
C LEU A 35 7.84 2.16 -0.74
N ARG A 36 8.53 1.60 0.27
CA ARG A 36 8.81 2.32 1.52
C ARG A 36 9.62 3.59 1.28
N ALA A 37 10.69 3.51 0.49
CA ALA A 37 11.52 4.67 0.16
C ALA A 37 10.75 5.73 -0.64
N MET A 38 9.82 5.32 -1.51
CA MET A 38 8.91 6.21 -2.22
C MET A 38 8.01 6.95 -1.24
N PHE A 39 7.37 6.23 -0.30
CA PHE A 39 6.51 6.85 0.71
C PHE A 39 7.28 7.82 1.62
N ASP A 40 8.48 7.46 2.06
CA ASP A 40 9.31 8.35 2.89
C ASP A 40 9.68 9.65 2.15
N MET A 41 9.96 9.56 0.85
CA MET A 41 10.19 10.75 0.02
C MET A 41 8.92 11.59 -0.11
N LEU A 42 7.78 10.97 -0.42
CA LEU A 42 6.51 11.68 -0.55
C LEU A 42 6.11 12.38 0.75
N ASP A 43 6.29 11.75 1.91
CA ASP A 43 5.99 12.36 3.21
C ASP A 43 6.81 13.64 3.43
N ARG A 44 8.12 13.59 3.16
CA ARG A 44 9.00 14.75 3.27
C ARG A 44 8.62 15.87 2.32
N GLU A 45 8.45 15.56 1.04
CA GLU A 45 8.14 16.57 0.01
C GLU A 45 6.76 17.19 0.24
N LEU A 46 5.75 16.39 0.60
CA LEU A 46 4.41 16.89 0.91
C LEU A 46 4.37 17.70 2.21
N SER A 47 5.23 17.40 3.19
CA SER A 47 5.37 18.21 4.40
C SER A 47 5.94 19.61 4.12
N ILE A 48 6.83 19.71 3.13
CA ILE A 48 7.49 20.97 2.75
C ILE A 48 6.63 21.78 1.76
N HIS A 49 6.09 21.12 0.74
CA HIS A 49 5.43 21.76 -0.41
C HIS A 49 3.90 21.65 -0.42
N GLY A 50 3.32 20.70 0.33
CA GLY A 50 1.89 20.34 0.28
C GLY A 50 1.53 19.39 -0.87
N CYS A 51 0.31 18.81 -0.86
CA CYS A 51 -0.22 18.04 -2.02
C CYS A 51 -0.82 19.00 -3.05
N ASP A 52 -0.30 18.91 -4.26
CA ASP A 52 -0.76 19.65 -5.44
C ASP A 52 -1.91 18.92 -6.17
N HIS A 53 -2.50 17.89 -5.54
CA HIS A 53 -3.46 16.95 -6.14
C HIS A 53 -2.94 16.27 -7.43
N THR A 54 -1.62 16.12 -7.57
CA THR A 54 -0.97 15.44 -8.69
C THR A 54 -0.14 14.25 -8.22
N ARG A 55 0.42 13.50 -9.18
CA ARG A 55 1.29 12.32 -8.97
C ARG A 55 2.73 12.58 -9.40
N ARG A 56 3.10 13.86 -9.53
CA ARG A 56 4.36 14.28 -10.16
C ARG A 56 5.55 13.86 -9.33
N LEU A 57 5.41 13.87 -8.00
CA LEU A 57 6.48 13.43 -7.10
C LEU A 57 6.71 11.92 -7.26
N THR A 58 5.61 11.14 -7.29
CA THR A 58 5.68 9.70 -7.53
C THR A 58 6.30 9.37 -8.89
N GLU A 59 5.86 10.02 -9.97
CA GLU A 59 6.41 9.85 -11.32
C GLU A 59 7.92 10.11 -11.34
N ARG A 60 8.33 11.28 -10.83
CA ARG A 60 9.74 11.69 -10.77
C ARG A 60 10.60 10.71 -10.00
N TRP A 61 10.11 10.22 -8.85
CA TRP A 61 10.83 9.25 -8.04
C TRP A 61 11.07 7.94 -8.77
N LEU A 62 10.04 7.45 -9.46
CA LEU A 62 10.11 6.22 -10.23
C LEU A 62 11.09 6.36 -11.40
N GLU A 63 11.07 7.49 -12.11
CA GLU A 63 12.02 7.76 -13.18
C GLU A 63 13.46 7.84 -12.66
N ASP A 64 13.70 8.59 -11.58
CA ASP A 64 15.03 8.72 -10.96
C ASP A 64 15.61 7.37 -10.51
N ASN A 65 14.74 6.48 -10.01
CA ASN A 65 15.11 5.14 -9.57
C ASN A 65 15.10 4.09 -10.69
N HIS A 66 14.85 4.47 -11.95
CA HIS A 66 14.71 3.57 -13.10
C HIS A 66 13.68 2.45 -12.87
N LEU A 67 12.56 2.79 -12.24
CA LEU A 67 11.47 1.89 -11.93
C LEU A 67 10.34 2.00 -12.97
N PRO A 68 9.53 0.93 -13.16
CA PRO A 68 8.51 0.91 -14.20
C PRO A 68 7.31 1.80 -13.84
N VAL A 69 7.36 3.08 -14.23
CA VAL A 69 6.30 4.08 -13.98
C VAL A 69 4.91 3.56 -14.34
N ALA A 70 4.75 3.05 -15.57
CA ALA A 70 3.46 2.55 -16.06
C ALA A 70 2.90 1.38 -15.23
N ALA A 71 3.76 0.46 -14.80
CA ALA A 71 3.32 -0.68 -13.98
C ALA A 71 2.91 -0.24 -12.58
N VAL A 72 3.67 0.69 -11.98
CA VAL A 72 3.33 1.25 -10.67
C VAL A 72 2.05 2.07 -10.75
N PHE A 73 1.89 2.89 -11.78
CA PHE A 73 0.69 3.72 -11.97
C PHE A 73 -0.55 2.87 -12.24
N GLY A 74 -0.43 1.79 -13.02
CA GLY A 74 -1.53 0.84 -13.22
C GLY A 74 -1.92 0.12 -11.94
N TRP A 75 -0.94 -0.24 -11.10
CA TRP A 75 -1.24 -0.81 -9.78
C TRP A 75 -1.88 0.21 -8.83
N LEU A 76 -1.41 1.46 -8.83
CA LEU A 76 -1.98 2.55 -8.03
C LEU A 76 -3.42 2.89 -8.43
N ASP A 77 -3.74 2.79 -9.72
CA ASP A 77 -5.10 2.96 -10.28
C ASP A 77 -6.06 1.88 -9.74
N ASP A 78 -5.62 0.62 -9.73
CA ASP A 78 -6.39 -0.52 -9.19
C ASP A 78 -6.68 -0.38 -7.68
N GLN A 79 -5.73 0.20 -6.94
CA GLN A 79 -5.79 0.32 -5.48
C GLN A 79 -6.71 1.45 -4.96
N SER A 80 -7.54 2.05 -5.82
CA SER A 80 -8.63 2.97 -5.45
C SER A 80 -8.18 4.16 -4.59
N GLY A 81 -7.08 4.81 -4.98
CA GLY A 81 -6.54 5.96 -4.23
C GLY A 81 -5.17 6.44 -4.72
N GLY A 82 -4.83 6.11 -5.97
CA GLY A 82 -3.52 6.38 -6.55
C GLY A 82 -3.46 7.64 -7.40
N PHE A 83 -4.31 8.65 -7.15
CA PHE A 83 -4.52 9.81 -8.02
C PHE A 83 -3.85 11.12 -7.52
N CYS A 84 -3.75 11.39 -6.20
CA CYS A 84 -2.74 12.31 -5.62
C CYS A 84 -1.64 11.52 -4.88
N ASP A 85 -0.43 12.06 -4.90
CA ASP A 85 0.69 11.74 -4.01
C ASP A 85 0.26 11.61 -2.51
N CYS A 86 -0.67 12.45 -2.01
CA CYS A 86 -1.18 12.32 -0.63
C CYS A 86 -2.13 11.13 -0.42
N GLU A 87 -2.94 10.78 -1.43
CA GLU A 87 -3.83 9.63 -1.36
C GLU A 87 -3.03 8.34 -1.41
N ILE A 88 -1.94 8.32 -2.19
CA ILE A 88 -0.98 7.23 -2.22
C ILE A 88 -0.42 6.99 -0.81
N LEU A 89 0.02 8.04 -0.11
CA LEU A 89 0.45 7.90 1.28
C LEU A 89 -0.67 7.42 2.19
N ALA A 90 -1.84 8.07 2.17
CA ALA A 90 -2.91 7.74 3.11
C ALA A 90 -3.49 6.33 2.91
N ASN A 91 -3.66 5.91 1.66
CA ASN A 91 -4.36 4.67 1.33
C ASN A 91 -3.41 3.52 1.00
N VAL A 92 -2.34 3.78 0.25
CA VAL A 92 -1.46 2.73 -0.29
C VAL A 92 -0.37 2.37 0.70
N GLU A 93 0.21 3.34 1.42
CA GLU A 93 1.20 3.03 2.45
C GLU A 93 0.61 2.09 3.50
N GLN A 94 -0.59 2.40 4.01
CA GLN A 94 -1.23 1.59 5.04
C GLN A 94 -1.48 0.16 4.57
N GLN A 95 -1.87 -0.03 3.30
CA GLN A 95 -2.08 -1.35 2.70
C GLN A 95 -0.76 -2.13 2.56
N VAL A 96 0.30 -1.47 2.10
CA VAL A 96 1.63 -2.08 1.99
C VAL A 96 2.16 -2.47 3.37
N GLN A 97 2.00 -1.60 4.36
CA GLN A 97 2.37 -1.86 5.74
C GLN A 97 1.60 -3.04 6.33
N ASP A 98 0.27 -3.11 6.16
CA ASP A 98 -0.53 -4.23 6.65
C ASP A 98 -0.14 -5.54 5.96
N ALA A 99 0.05 -5.50 4.65
CA ALA A 99 0.52 -6.64 3.89
C ALA A 99 1.87 -7.13 4.41
N LEU A 100 2.84 -6.26 4.70
CA LEU A 100 4.19 -6.62 5.14
C LEU A 100 4.30 -6.99 6.63
N HIS A 101 3.62 -6.28 7.51
CA HIS A 101 3.78 -6.44 8.96
C HIS A 101 2.64 -7.23 9.61
N GLY A 102 1.57 -7.53 8.87
CA GLY A 102 0.45 -8.35 9.33
C GLY A 102 -0.13 -7.80 10.63
N GLY A 103 -0.73 -6.61 10.57
CA GLY A 103 -1.39 -5.89 11.66
C GLY A 103 -1.11 -6.37 13.08
N LEU A 104 -0.14 -5.74 13.76
CA LEU A 104 -0.25 -5.51 15.19
C LEU A 104 -1.26 -4.38 15.41
N GLY A 105 -2.54 -4.68 15.11
CA GLY A 105 -3.69 -3.85 15.47
C GLY A 105 -4.48 -4.61 16.53
N GLN A 106 -4.20 -4.25 17.77
CA GLN A 106 -4.72 -4.83 19.01
C GLN A 106 -6.18 -4.42 19.23
#